data_AF-A0A3C0EID5-F1
#
_entry.id   AF-A0A3C0EID5-F1
#
_cell.length_a   1.000
_cell.length_b   1.000
_cell.length_c   1.000
_cell.angle_alpha   90.00
_cell.angle_beta   90.00
_cell.angle_gamma   90.00
#
_symmetry.space_group_name_H-M   'P 1'
#
loop_
_entity.id
_entity.type
_entity.pdbx_description
1 polymer ?
#
loop_
_entity_poly.entity_id
_entity_poly.type
_entity_poly.pdbx_seq_one_letter_code
_entity_poly.pdbx_strand_id
1 'polypeptide(L)'
;GILAFQLTPGGWHEDNSALWAGFFNPTFFPTLLFRTVTCMVIASLAACVVINAMPGLQREDRRRLILRCAHFMVTIVLMPVFGLWFLAMIPADSRSWVMGGSITMTMFANIAIGATLLIGGYAVIGLFMQRLYINGATATLLLALAFGATAGGEFVREGVRKPFTIRKELYSNSITAKNHDDPTAKGSVAYLRKHGSVSADPYPVRNAEKYPNDQIVLGEKVFRFQCSICHTMKGANGLEHLTGAWDEDMLRKNIAKLQQLKTFMPPFSGTPTELEALVQRILWSSEGEPDTWEPTDDPAVLASIQKWLDEAGTAPGWPKSLAKSK
;
A
#
# COMPACT_ATOMS: atom_id res chain seq x y z
N GLY A 1 -7.98 15.43 -2.08
CA GLY A 1 -9.00 15.08 -1.08
C GLY A 1 -8.82 13.65 -0.62
N ILE A 2 -9.47 12.70 -1.30
CA ILE A 2 -9.63 11.31 -0.85
C ILE A 2 -8.30 10.60 -0.49
N LEU A 3 -7.31 10.59 -1.38
CA LEU A 3 -6.03 9.92 -1.11
C LEU A 3 -5.24 10.54 0.07
N ALA A 4 -5.38 11.85 0.27
CA ALA A 4 -4.74 12.54 1.39
C ALA A 4 -5.46 12.21 2.72
N PHE A 5 -6.80 12.12 2.67
CA PHE A 5 -7.65 11.76 3.80
C PHE A 5 -7.32 10.37 4.38
N GLN A 6 -7.01 9.39 3.52
CA GLN A 6 -6.59 8.04 3.96
C GLN A 6 -5.39 8.08 4.93
N LEU A 7 -4.44 8.98 4.70
CA LEU A 7 -3.21 9.11 5.48
C LEU A 7 -3.35 10.10 6.65
N THR A 8 -3.97 11.25 6.39
CA THR A 8 -4.21 12.28 7.40
C THR A 8 -5.69 12.67 7.37
N PRO A 9 -6.57 11.99 8.12
CA PRO A 9 -7.99 12.32 8.14
C PRO A 9 -8.31 13.66 8.80
N GLY A 10 -7.34 14.28 9.49
CA GLY A 10 -7.49 15.62 10.08
C GLY A 10 -8.61 15.67 11.13
N GLY A 11 -9.35 16.79 11.14
CA GLY A 11 -10.44 17.02 12.09
C GLY A 11 -11.66 16.11 11.93
N TRP A 12 -11.71 15.24 10.92
CA TRP A 12 -12.79 14.26 10.80
C TRP A 12 -12.71 13.14 11.85
N HIS A 13 -11.53 12.86 12.42
CA HIS A 13 -11.31 11.67 13.26
C HIS A 13 -12.02 11.69 14.62
N GLU A 14 -12.39 12.87 15.14
CA GLU A 14 -12.92 13.02 16.49
C GLU A 14 -14.33 12.42 16.61
N ASP A 15 -15.23 12.77 15.69
CA ASP A 15 -16.64 12.38 15.71
C ASP A 15 -17.17 11.90 14.35
N ASN A 16 -16.30 11.78 13.34
CA ASN A 16 -16.63 11.42 11.96
C ASN A 16 -17.63 12.37 11.28
N SER A 17 -17.82 13.60 11.78
CA SER A 17 -18.84 14.53 11.27
C SER A 17 -18.26 15.63 10.36
N ALA A 18 -17.01 16.04 10.60
CA ALA A 18 -16.40 17.19 9.93
C ALA A 18 -15.86 16.86 8.52
N LEU A 19 -16.76 16.61 7.56
CA LEU A 19 -16.43 16.22 6.18
C LEU A 19 -15.43 17.17 5.50
N TRP A 20 -15.61 18.48 5.64
CA TRP A 20 -14.71 19.47 5.03
C TRP A 20 -13.32 19.48 5.66
N ALA A 21 -13.22 19.26 6.97
CA ALA A 21 -11.94 19.12 7.65
C ALA A 21 -11.21 17.83 7.23
N GLY A 22 -11.97 16.76 6.94
CA GLY A 22 -11.43 15.54 6.33
C GLY A 22 -10.99 15.72 4.88
N PHE A 23 -11.75 16.48 4.07
CA PHE A 23 -11.41 16.72 2.68
C PHE A 23 -10.19 17.65 2.52
N PHE A 24 -10.18 18.78 3.24
CA PHE A 24 -9.08 19.76 3.30
C PHE A 24 -8.14 19.47 4.48
N ASN A 25 -7.74 18.20 4.58
CA ASN A 25 -6.87 17.73 5.63
C ASN A 25 -5.42 18.25 5.50
N PRO A 26 -4.55 18.04 6.51
CA PRO A 26 -3.20 18.62 6.54
C PRO A 26 -2.32 18.33 5.31
N THR A 27 -2.52 17.19 4.64
CA THR A 27 -1.73 16.83 3.46
C THR A 27 -2.43 17.13 2.13
N PHE A 28 -3.63 17.74 2.15
CA PHE A 28 -4.41 18.07 0.94
C PHE A 28 -3.63 18.94 -0.03
N PHE A 29 -3.23 20.15 0.39
CA PHE A 29 -2.55 21.13 -0.45
C PHE A 29 -1.16 20.69 -0.93
N PRO A 30 -0.24 20.20 -0.07
CA PRO A 30 1.06 19.76 -0.57
C PRO A 30 0.91 18.62 -1.59
N THR A 31 -0.02 17.69 -1.36
CA THR A 31 -0.29 16.60 -2.31
C THR A 31 -0.89 17.10 -3.63
N LEU A 32 -1.86 18.02 -3.56
CA LEU A 32 -2.51 18.58 -4.75
C LEU A 32 -1.50 19.30 -5.62
N LEU A 33 -0.74 20.24 -5.03
CA LEU A 33 0.24 21.05 -5.73
C LEU A 33 1.37 20.20 -6.31
N PHE A 34 1.89 19.23 -5.55
CA PHE A 34 2.90 18.29 -6.03
C PHE A 34 2.41 17.50 -7.26
N ARG A 35 1.18 16.99 -7.21
CA ARG A 35 0.58 16.24 -8.32
C ARG A 35 0.29 17.13 -9.54
N THR A 36 -0.17 18.35 -9.32
CA THR A 36 -0.37 19.32 -10.40
C THR A 36 0.93 19.61 -11.16
N VAL A 37 2.05 19.80 -10.44
CA VAL A 37 3.38 19.94 -11.04
C VAL A 37 3.79 18.66 -11.78
N THR A 38 3.58 17.49 -11.18
CA THR A 38 3.86 16.18 -11.81
C THR A 38 3.13 16.04 -13.15
N CYS A 39 1.84 16.36 -13.18
CA CYS A 39 1.02 16.30 -14.39
C CYS A 39 1.51 17.29 -15.47
N MET A 40 1.88 18.51 -15.09
CA MET A 40 2.44 19.49 -16.03
C MET A 40 3.72 18.97 -16.68
N VAL A 41 4.65 18.41 -15.89
CA VAL A 41 5.91 17.85 -16.39
C VAL A 41 5.65 16.67 -17.34
N ILE A 42 4.81 15.72 -16.95
CA ILE A 42 4.49 14.54 -17.77
C ILE A 42 3.81 14.97 -19.08
N ALA A 43 2.84 15.89 -19.03
CA ALA A 43 2.15 16.38 -20.21
C ALA A 43 3.10 17.08 -21.19
N SER A 44 4.04 17.90 -20.68
CA SER A 44 5.07 18.51 -21.51
C SER A 44 5.99 17.50 -22.17
N LEU A 45 6.44 16.49 -21.43
CA LEU A 45 7.31 15.43 -21.96
C LEU A 45 6.58 14.60 -23.03
N ALA A 46 5.32 14.24 -22.78
CA ALA A 46 4.48 13.55 -23.74
C ALA A 46 4.28 14.39 -25.03
N ALA A 47 4.00 15.69 -24.89
CA ALA A 47 3.92 16.59 -26.03
C ALA A 47 5.24 16.65 -26.81
N CYS A 48 6.40 16.68 -26.14
CA CYS A 48 7.71 16.63 -26.79
C CYS A 48 7.93 15.33 -27.58
N VAL A 49 7.47 14.19 -27.08
CA VAL A 49 7.51 12.91 -27.83
C VAL A 49 6.63 12.99 -29.07
N VAL A 50 5.39 13.46 -28.93
CA VAL A 50 4.43 13.59 -30.05
C VAL A 50 4.99 14.53 -31.12
N ILE A 51 5.45 15.72 -30.74
CA ILE A 51 6.06 16.70 -31.67
C ILE A 51 7.27 16.08 -32.39
N ASN A 52 8.07 15.25 -31.69
CA ASN A 52 9.18 14.56 -32.32
C ASN A 52 8.75 13.45 -33.30
N ALA A 53 7.57 12.86 -33.12
CA ALA A 53 7.02 11.85 -34.02
C ALA A 53 6.25 12.45 -35.21
N MET A 54 5.88 13.74 -35.17
CA MET A 54 5.11 14.37 -36.24
C MET A 54 5.91 14.46 -37.55
N PRO A 55 5.37 13.90 -38.66
CA PRO A 55 5.96 14.06 -39.99
C PRO A 55 5.74 15.48 -40.52
N GLY A 56 6.56 15.91 -41.48
CA GLY A 56 6.38 17.19 -42.20
C GLY A 56 6.76 18.46 -41.42
N LEU A 57 7.19 18.33 -40.17
CA LEU A 57 7.56 19.48 -39.33
C LEU A 57 9.03 19.85 -39.51
N GLN A 58 9.31 21.07 -40.00
CA GLN A 58 10.67 21.59 -40.13
C GLN A 58 11.36 21.70 -38.76
N ARG A 59 12.70 21.68 -38.77
CA ARG A 59 13.51 21.64 -37.53
C ARG A 59 13.27 22.85 -36.62
N GLU A 60 13.11 24.04 -37.19
CA GLU A 60 12.92 25.27 -36.41
C GLU A 60 11.51 25.34 -35.79
N ASP A 61 10.46 24.99 -36.55
CA ASP A 61 9.10 24.90 -36.04
C ASP A 61 8.99 23.86 -34.91
N ARG A 62 9.67 22.73 -35.07
CA ARG A 62 9.74 21.66 -34.07
C ARG A 62 10.38 22.17 -32.78
N ARG A 63 11.51 22.86 -32.89
CA ARG A 63 12.18 23.48 -31.75
C ARG A 63 11.27 24.49 -31.06
N ARG A 64 10.58 25.34 -31.81
CA ARG A 64 9.65 26.35 -31.27
C ARG A 64 8.49 25.71 -30.51
N LEU A 65 7.89 24.65 -31.03
CA LEU A 65 6.82 23.91 -30.34
C LEU A 65 7.34 23.22 -29.08
N ILE A 66 8.49 22.55 -29.13
CA ILE A 66 9.12 21.91 -27.97
C ILE A 66 9.38 22.93 -26.87
N LEU A 67 9.95 24.10 -27.19
CA LEU A 67 10.21 25.15 -26.20
C LEU A 67 8.92 25.68 -25.55
N ARG A 68 7.83 25.81 -26.32
CA ARG A 68 6.52 26.22 -25.79
C ARG A 68 5.97 25.18 -24.80
N CYS A 69 6.03 23.90 -25.14
CA CYS A 69 5.58 22.82 -24.25
C CYS A 69 6.49 22.67 -23.03
N ALA A 70 7.81 22.80 -23.22
CA ALA A 70 8.80 22.63 -22.16
C ALA A 70 8.71 23.73 -21.07
N HIS A 71 8.10 24.88 -21.36
CA HIS A 71 7.91 25.94 -20.36
C HIS A 71 7.16 25.44 -19.10
N PHE A 72 6.17 24.56 -19.26
CA PHE A 72 5.46 23.97 -18.13
C PHE A 72 6.35 23.01 -17.30
N MET A 73 7.44 22.47 -17.87
CA MET A 73 8.40 21.64 -17.12
C MET A 73 9.17 22.44 -16.08
N VAL A 74 9.31 23.77 -16.23
CA VAL A 74 10.00 24.63 -15.25
C VAL A 74 9.37 24.53 -13.88
N THR A 75 8.06 24.24 -13.79
CA THR A 75 7.35 24.08 -12.52
C THR A 75 7.93 22.97 -11.63
N ILE A 76 8.74 22.05 -12.18
CA ILE A 76 9.44 21.00 -11.44
C ILE A 76 10.32 21.53 -10.31
N VAL A 77 10.81 22.78 -10.39
CA VAL A 77 11.58 23.43 -9.33
C VAL A 77 10.80 23.60 -8.02
N LEU A 78 9.47 23.54 -8.08
CA LEU A 78 8.59 23.61 -6.93
C LEU A 78 8.36 22.24 -6.25
N MET A 79 8.70 21.13 -6.90
CA MET A 79 8.50 19.78 -6.34
C MET A 79 9.22 19.58 -5.01
N PRO A 80 10.49 20.00 -4.80
CA PRO A 80 11.15 19.86 -3.51
C PRO A 80 10.40 20.59 -2.39
N VAL A 81 9.86 21.78 -2.67
CA VAL A 81 9.09 22.57 -1.70
C VAL A 81 7.82 21.82 -1.28
N PHE A 82 7.04 21.35 -2.24
CA PHE A 82 5.79 20.63 -1.95
C PHE A 82 6.04 19.23 -1.34
N GLY A 83 7.12 18.55 -1.74
CA GLY A 83 7.53 17.27 -1.19
C GLY A 83 7.99 17.38 0.27
N LEU A 84 8.80 18.39 0.59
CA LEU A 84 9.22 18.67 1.98
C LEU A 84 8.04 19.12 2.84
N TRP A 85 7.13 19.93 2.30
CA TRP A 85 5.88 20.30 3.00
C TRP A 85 5.02 19.07 3.28
N PHE A 86 4.86 18.16 2.30
CA PHE A 86 4.17 16.88 2.53
C PHE A 86 4.82 16.07 3.64
N LEU A 87 6.15 15.89 3.59
CA LEU A 87 6.90 15.16 4.62
C LEU A 87 6.73 15.79 6.00
N ALA A 88 6.74 17.11 6.11
CA ALA A 88 6.53 17.80 7.39
C ALA A 88 5.13 17.56 7.99
N MET A 89 4.12 17.32 7.15
CA MET A 89 2.72 17.16 7.58
C MET A 89 2.33 15.71 7.89
N ILE A 90 3.03 14.72 7.34
CA ILE A 90 2.66 13.32 7.59
C ILE A 90 3.10 12.83 8.98
N PRO A 91 2.36 11.88 9.58
CA PRO A 91 2.65 11.33 10.91
C PRO A 91 4.08 10.77 11.03
N ALA A 92 4.67 10.82 12.23
CA ALA A 92 6.06 10.42 12.47
C ALA A 92 6.34 8.94 12.10
N ASP A 93 5.40 8.07 12.39
CA ASP A 93 5.40 6.66 11.97
C ASP A 93 5.39 6.52 10.46
N SER A 94 4.52 7.26 9.76
CA SER A 94 4.47 7.29 8.30
C SER A 94 5.79 7.80 7.69
N ARG A 95 6.38 8.85 8.26
CA ARG A 95 7.69 9.37 7.83
C ARG A 95 8.80 8.35 7.98
N SER A 96 8.81 7.63 9.11
CA SER A 96 9.88 6.68 9.43
C SER A 96 10.07 5.63 8.34
N TRP A 97 9.01 5.24 7.63
CA TRP A 97 9.09 4.30 6.51
C TRP A 97 9.93 4.79 5.33
N VAL A 98 9.81 6.08 5.00
CA VAL A 98 10.57 6.72 3.92
C VAL A 98 12.00 7.03 4.37
N MET A 99 12.21 7.25 5.67
CA MET A 99 13.49 7.60 6.28
C MET A 99 14.29 6.38 6.76
N GLY A 100 14.14 5.22 6.11
CA GLY A 100 14.92 4.01 6.42
C GLY A 100 14.20 2.91 7.21
N GLY A 101 12.97 3.13 7.67
CA GLY A 101 12.16 2.12 8.36
C GLY A 101 11.72 0.96 7.44
N SER A 102 11.70 1.17 6.13
CA SER A 102 11.60 0.13 5.11
C SER A 102 12.61 0.37 4.00
N ILE A 103 13.48 -0.61 3.76
CA ILE A 103 14.48 -0.57 2.69
C ILE A 103 13.79 -0.32 1.35
N THR A 104 12.72 -1.07 1.06
CA THR A 104 11.98 -0.96 -0.20
C THR A 104 11.37 0.43 -0.39
N MET A 105 10.71 0.98 0.63
CA MET A 105 10.09 2.32 0.53
C MET A 105 11.14 3.42 0.36
N THR A 106 12.23 3.34 1.12
CA THR A 106 13.35 4.29 1.04
C THR A 106 14.00 4.24 -0.35
N MET A 107 14.19 3.04 -0.89
CA MET A 107 14.76 2.84 -2.23
C MET A 107 13.86 3.46 -3.32
N PHE A 108 12.56 3.16 -3.33
CA PHE A 108 11.65 3.74 -4.32
C PHE A 108 11.51 5.25 -4.19
N ALA A 109 11.53 5.80 -2.97
CA ALA A 109 11.54 7.23 -2.75
C ALA A 109 12.80 7.88 -3.35
N ASN A 110 13.98 7.32 -3.08
CA ASN A 110 15.25 7.83 -3.60
C ASN A 110 15.36 7.72 -5.12
N ILE A 111 14.86 6.62 -5.72
CA ILE A 111 14.78 6.48 -7.18
C ILE A 111 13.87 7.54 -7.78
N ALA A 112 12.69 7.77 -7.19
CA ALA A 112 11.77 8.80 -7.66
C ALA A 112 12.36 10.22 -7.53
N ILE A 113 13.04 10.52 -6.43
CA ILE A 113 13.76 11.78 -6.22
C ILE A 113 14.88 11.93 -7.27
N GLY A 114 15.71 10.90 -7.45
CA GLY A 114 16.81 10.91 -8.43
C GLY A 114 16.32 11.14 -9.86
N ALA A 115 15.27 10.42 -10.28
CA ALA A 115 14.64 10.61 -11.58
C ALA A 115 14.08 12.03 -11.74
N THR A 116 13.42 12.56 -10.71
CA THR A 116 12.88 13.93 -10.70
C THR A 116 14.01 14.97 -10.82
N LEU A 117 15.13 14.78 -10.13
CA LEU A 117 16.31 15.65 -10.21
C LEU A 117 16.94 15.62 -11.60
N LEU A 118 17.02 14.44 -12.24
CA LEU A 118 17.54 14.32 -13.61
C LEU A 118 16.64 15.05 -14.62
N ILE A 119 15.32 14.86 -14.52
CA ILE A 119 14.35 15.56 -15.38
C ILE A 119 14.42 17.07 -15.14
N GLY A 120 14.46 17.50 -13.88
CA GLY A 120 14.49 18.91 -13.50
C GLY A 120 15.79 19.60 -13.90
N GLY A 121 16.93 18.96 -13.67
CA GLY A 121 18.24 19.45 -14.09
C GLY A 121 18.31 19.62 -15.61
N TYR A 122 17.85 18.63 -16.37
CA TYR A 122 17.79 18.72 -17.83
C TYR A 122 16.87 19.86 -18.31
N ALA A 123 15.67 19.97 -17.73
CA ALA A 123 14.70 21.00 -18.07
C ALA A 123 15.27 22.40 -17.80
N VAL A 124 15.74 22.66 -16.57
CA VAL A 124 16.23 23.98 -16.15
C VAL A 124 17.46 24.39 -16.94
N ILE A 125 18.45 23.51 -17.07
CA ILE A 125 19.70 23.83 -17.79
C ILE A 125 19.40 24.13 -19.26
N GLY A 126 18.64 23.28 -19.94
CA GLY A 126 18.44 23.50 -21.37
C GLY A 126 17.46 24.64 -21.69
N LEU A 127 16.48 24.94 -20.83
CA LEU A 127 15.64 26.13 -20.95
C LEU A 127 16.45 27.41 -20.68
N PHE A 128 17.25 27.43 -19.62
CA PHE A 128 18.08 28.59 -19.26
C PHE A 128 19.14 28.88 -20.33
N MET A 129 19.77 27.85 -20.88
CA MET A 129 20.76 27.99 -21.96
C MET A 129 20.12 28.26 -23.33
N GLN A 130 18.78 28.30 -23.45
CA GLN A 130 18.02 28.41 -24.71
C GLN A 130 18.42 27.41 -25.81
N ARG A 131 19.06 26.30 -25.39
CA ARG A 131 19.61 25.24 -26.23
C ARG A 131 18.88 23.91 -26.03
N LEU A 132 17.69 23.92 -25.43
CA LEU A 132 16.87 22.73 -25.24
C LEU A 132 16.47 22.14 -26.60
N TYR A 133 17.29 21.22 -27.11
CA TYR A 133 16.96 20.37 -28.25
C TYR A 133 16.65 18.99 -27.71
N ILE A 134 15.38 18.77 -27.35
CA ILE A 134 14.91 17.45 -26.94
C ILE A 134 14.61 16.67 -28.20
N ASN A 135 15.53 15.82 -28.62
CA ASN A 135 15.24 14.86 -29.68
C ASN A 135 14.26 13.78 -29.18
N GLY A 136 13.66 13.02 -30.09
CA GLY A 136 12.66 12.00 -29.76
C GLY A 136 13.15 10.95 -28.75
N ALA A 137 14.42 10.53 -28.83
CA ALA A 137 14.99 9.56 -27.90
C ALA A 137 15.10 10.14 -26.48
N THR A 138 15.60 11.37 -26.34
CA THR A 138 15.68 12.05 -25.05
C THR A 138 14.30 12.33 -24.47
N ALA A 139 13.33 12.77 -25.29
CA ALA A 139 11.95 13.00 -24.84
C ALA A 139 11.33 11.71 -24.29
N THR A 140 11.50 10.60 -25.01
CA THR A 140 10.98 9.29 -24.61
C THR A 140 11.65 8.77 -23.34
N LEU A 141 12.98 8.92 -23.22
CA LEU A 141 13.71 8.53 -22.01
C LEU A 141 13.24 9.32 -20.79
N LEU A 142 13.14 10.65 -20.90
CA LEU A 142 12.67 11.51 -19.81
C LEU A 142 11.22 11.20 -19.43
N LEU A 143 10.36 10.92 -20.42
CA LEU A 143 8.98 10.50 -20.17
C LEU A 143 8.92 9.15 -19.45
N ALA A 144 9.72 8.17 -19.85
CA ALA A 144 9.83 6.88 -19.18
C ALA A 144 10.32 7.04 -17.72
N LEU A 145 11.31 7.89 -17.48
CA LEU A 145 11.77 8.25 -16.14
C LEU A 145 10.66 8.91 -15.32
N ALA A 146 9.87 9.81 -15.91
CA ALA A 146 8.75 10.47 -15.24
C ALA A 146 7.65 9.47 -14.82
N PHE A 147 7.33 8.50 -15.69
CA PHE A 147 6.42 7.41 -15.34
C PHE A 147 7.00 6.51 -14.25
N GLY A 148 8.28 6.15 -14.33
CA GLY A 148 8.96 5.37 -13.29
C GLY A 148 8.97 6.07 -11.93
N ALA A 149 9.28 7.38 -11.91
CA ALA A 149 9.22 8.20 -10.71
C ALA A 149 7.80 8.27 -10.13
N THR A 150 6.79 8.40 -10.99
CA THR A 150 5.37 8.42 -10.57
C THR A 150 4.94 7.07 -9.99
N ALA A 151 5.30 5.97 -10.64
CA ALA A 151 5.00 4.62 -10.14
C ALA A 151 5.68 4.35 -8.79
N GLY A 152 6.96 4.70 -8.65
CA GLY A 152 7.68 4.62 -7.37
C GLY A 152 7.06 5.52 -6.29
N GLY A 153 6.67 6.74 -6.64
CA GLY A 153 5.98 7.67 -5.73
C GLY A 153 4.63 7.16 -5.26
N GLU A 154 3.82 6.56 -6.14
CA GLU A 154 2.54 5.94 -5.76
C GLU A 154 2.71 4.71 -4.89
N PHE A 155 3.77 3.90 -5.13
CA PHE A 155 4.14 2.79 -4.26
C PHE A 155 4.51 3.28 -2.85
N VAL A 156 5.33 4.32 -2.74
CA VAL A 156 5.70 4.92 -1.46
C VAL A 156 4.48 5.51 -0.75
N ARG A 157 3.63 6.25 -1.47
CA ARG A 157 2.38 6.81 -0.94
C ARG A 157 1.47 5.73 -0.38
N GLU A 158 1.33 4.61 -1.09
CA GLU A 158 0.56 3.46 -0.63
C GLU A 158 1.19 2.82 0.62
N GLY A 159 2.51 2.72 0.66
CA GLY A 159 3.25 2.16 1.80
C GLY A 159 3.08 2.98 3.07
N VAL A 160 3.24 4.31 3.01
CA VAL A 160 3.29 5.18 4.21
C VAL A 160 1.95 5.26 4.98
N ARG A 161 0.83 4.90 4.35
CA ARG A 161 -0.48 4.83 5.03
C ARG A 161 -0.75 3.50 5.72
N LYS A 162 -0.04 2.42 5.34
CA LYS A 162 -0.26 1.10 5.92
C LYS A 162 0.09 1.09 7.43
N PRO A 163 -0.63 0.30 8.25
CA PRO A 163 -1.58 -0.76 7.90
C PRO A 163 -3.02 -0.28 7.60
N PHE A 164 -3.27 1.02 7.48
CA PHE A 164 -4.62 1.57 7.39
C PHE A 164 -5.09 1.88 5.97
N THR A 165 -6.39 1.71 5.73
CA THR A 165 -7.13 2.36 4.63
C THR A 165 -7.55 3.76 5.01
N ILE A 166 -8.09 3.93 6.22
CA ILE A 166 -8.30 5.24 6.83
C ILE A 166 -7.58 5.20 8.17
N ARG A 167 -6.56 6.05 8.32
CA ARG A 167 -5.68 6.03 9.48
C ARG A 167 -6.47 5.98 10.80
N LYS A 168 -6.17 4.97 11.63
CA LYS A 168 -6.79 4.69 12.94
C LYS A 168 -8.29 4.36 12.95
N GLU A 169 -8.93 4.29 11.78
CA GLU A 169 -10.37 4.00 11.67
C GLU A 169 -10.59 2.65 11.00
N LEU A 170 -9.93 2.41 9.87
CA LEU A 170 -10.03 1.16 9.10
C LEU A 170 -8.66 0.63 8.72
N TYR A 171 -8.44 -0.65 8.94
CA TYR A 171 -7.30 -1.38 8.42
C TYR A 171 -7.38 -1.59 6.90
N SER A 172 -6.28 -2.06 6.31
CA SER A 172 -6.18 -2.32 4.87
C SER A 172 -7.19 -3.36 4.38
N ASN A 173 -7.62 -4.28 5.26
CA ASN A 173 -8.68 -5.27 5.01
C ASN A 173 -10.07 -4.81 5.46
N SER A 174 -10.25 -3.50 5.70
CA SER A 174 -11.53 -2.89 6.11
C SER A 174 -12.05 -3.34 7.48
N ILE A 175 -11.24 -4.02 8.29
CA ILE A 175 -11.55 -4.29 9.70
C ILE A 175 -11.40 -3.00 10.51
N THR A 176 -12.29 -2.78 11.48
CA THR A 176 -12.29 -1.58 12.30
C THR A 176 -11.05 -1.54 13.18
N ALA A 177 -10.25 -0.48 12.97
CA ALA A 177 -9.03 -0.23 13.76
C ALA A 177 -9.31 0.63 15.00
N LYS A 178 -10.37 1.43 14.96
CA LYS A 178 -10.84 2.19 16.12
C LYS A 178 -11.33 1.23 17.19
N ASN A 179 -10.95 1.46 18.45
CA ASN A 179 -11.30 0.59 19.58
C ASN A 179 -10.96 -0.88 19.30
N HIS A 180 -9.81 -1.16 18.67
CA HIS A 180 -9.40 -2.51 18.27
C HIS A 180 -9.37 -3.52 19.44
N ASP A 181 -9.24 -3.02 20.66
CA ASP A 181 -9.17 -3.73 21.93
C ASP A 181 -10.53 -3.89 22.63
N ASP A 182 -11.57 -3.18 22.19
CA ASP A 182 -12.91 -3.26 22.78
C ASP A 182 -13.66 -4.49 22.25
N PRO A 183 -13.95 -5.51 23.09
CA PRO A 183 -14.65 -6.72 22.67
C PRO A 183 -16.16 -6.52 22.45
N THR A 184 -16.71 -5.33 22.73
CA THR A 184 -18.11 -4.97 22.51
C THR A 184 -18.31 -4.17 21.21
N ALA A 185 -17.25 -3.55 20.70
CA ALA A 185 -17.27 -2.81 19.45
C ALA A 185 -17.30 -3.77 18.25
N LYS A 186 -18.50 -3.96 17.66
CA LYS A 186 -18.68 -4.83 16.48
C LYS A 186 -17.69 -4.45 15.36
N GLY A 187 -16.99 -5.45 14.85
CA GLY A 187 -15.98 -5.28 13.79
C GLY A 187 -14.58 -4.90 14.28
N SER A 188 -14.38 -4.67 15.58
CA SER A 188 -13.04 -4.53 16.17
C SER A 188 -12.29 -5.87 16.16
N VAL A 189 -10.96 -5.82 16.24
CA VAL A 189 -10.12 -7.02 16.31
C VAL A 189 -10.50 -7.89 17.52
N ALA A 190 -10.68 -7.29 18.70
CA ALA A 190 -11.08 -8.01 19.92
C ALA A 190 -12.45 -8.68 19.79
N TYR A 191 -13.43 -7.98 19.21
CA TYR A 191 -14.76 -8.54 18.98
C TYR A 191 -14.70 -9.74 18.03
N LEU A 192 -14.00 -9.61 16.90
CA LEU A 192 -13.93 -10.66 15.88
C LEU A 192 -13.11 -11.87 16.34
N ARG A 193 -12.05 -11.68 17.13
CA ARG A 193 -11.32 -12.80 17.76
C ARG A 193 -12.19 -13.64 18.70
N LYS A 194 -13.23 -13.04 19.29
CA LYS A 194 -14.18 -13.73 20.18
C LYS A 194 -15.35 -14.37 19.43
N HIS A 195 -15.89 -13.71 18.42
CA HIS A 195 -17.14 -14.12 17.76
C HIS A 195 -16.94 -14.77 16.39
N GLY A 196 -15.72 -14.73 15.84
CA GLY A 196 -15.41 -15.13 14.48
C GLY A 196 -15.44 -13.95 13.50
N SER A 197 -14.43 -13.88 12.63
CA SER A 197 -14.31 -12.90 11.57
C SER A 197 -15.29 -13.13 10.43
N VAL A 198 -15.67 -14.38 10.17
CA VAL A 198 -16.53 -14.76 9.05
C VAL A 198 -17.87 -15.35 9.46
N SER A 199 -18.16 -15.41 10.77
CA SER A 199 -19.43 -15.94 11.30
C SER A 199 -20.65 -15.14 10.89
N ALA A 200 -20.50 -13.83 10.67
CA ALA A 200 -21.56 -12.94 10.18
C ALA A 200 -21.37 -12.54 8.71
N ASP A 201 -20.46 -13.20 7.98
CA ASP A 201 -20.18 -12.89 6.58
C ASP A 201 -21.30 -13.48 5.67
N PRO A 202 -22.10 -12.63 4.98
CA PRO A 202 -23.19 -13.11 4.15
C PRO A 202 -22.72 -13.68 2.80
N TYR A 203 -21.44 -13.54 2.44
CA TYR A 203 -20.95 -13.91 1.12
C TYR A 203 -20.49 -15.38 1.08
N PRO A 204 -21.08 -16.23 0.21
CA PRO A 204 -20.70 -17.63 0.11
C PRO A 204 -19.31 -17.80 -0.52
N VAL A 205 -18.69 -18.96 -0.27
CA VAL A 205 -17.50 -19.38 -1.01
C VAL A 205 -17.92 -19.82 -2.40
N ARG A 206 -17.18 -19.36 -3.41
CA ARG A 206 -17.42 -19.75 -4.80
C ARG A 206 -16.92 -21.18 -5.03
N ASN A 207 -17.75 -22.02 -5.65
CA ASN A 207 -17.44 -23.42 -5.94
C ASN A 207 -17.05 -24.21 -4.67
N ALA A 208 -17.87 -24.09 -3.61
CA ALA A 208 -17.60 -24.73 -2.32
C ALA A 208 -17.41 -26.26 -2.44
N GLU A 209 -18.03 -26.88 -3.44
CA GLU A 209 -17.91 -28.30 -3.77
C GLU A 209 -16.51 -28.76 -4.18
N LYS A 210 -15.59 -27.83 -4.47
CA LYS A 210 -14.19 -28.15 -4.81
C LYS A 210 -13.32 -28.37 -3.58
N TYR A 211 -13.78 -27.94 -2.40
CA TYR A 211 -13.00 -28.06 -1.18
C TYR A 211 -13.32 -29.39 -0.49
N PRO A 212 -12.31 -30.08 0.07
CA PRO A 212 -12.46 -31.46 0.54
C PRO A 212 -13.32 -31.58 1.81
N ASN A 213 -13.44 -30.50 2.59
CA ASN A 213 -14.19 -30.47 3.84
C ASN A 213 -14.55 -29.04 4.27
N ASP A 214 -15.37 -28.92 5.32
CA ASP A 214 -15.83 -27.64 5.87
C ASP A 214 -14.70 -26.78 6.47
N GLN A 215 -13.61 -27.38 6.95
CA GLN A 215 -12.46 -26.66 7.51
C GLN A 215 -11.74 -25.88 6.41
N ILE A 216 -11.51 -26.48 5.23
CA ILE A 216 -10.91 -25.78 4.10
C ILE A 216 -11.86 -24.70 3.55
N VAL A 217 -13.18 -24.95 3.53
CA VAL A 217 -14.17 -23.93 3.18
C VAL A 217 -14.12 -22.74 4.15
N LEU A 218 -13.99 -22.99 5.46
CA LEU A 218 -13.81 -21.94 6.46
C LEU A 218 -12.52 -21.16 6.21
N GLY A 219 -11.41 -21.85 5.92
CA GLY A 219 -10.13 -21.23 5.58
C GLY A 219 -10.21 -20.34 4.35
N GLU A 220 -10.95 -20.74 3.31
CA GLU A 220 -11.21 -19.91 2.13
C GLU A 220 -12.04 -18.66 2.49
N LYS A 221 -13.05 -18.77 3.36
CA LYS A 221 -13.78 -17.59 3.84
C LYS A 221 -12.86 -16.61 4.55
N VAL A 222 -12.00 -17.11 5.44
CA VAL A 222 -11.03 -16.28 6.18
C VAL A 222 -10.03 -15.64 5.22
N PHE A 223 -9.50 -16.40 4.26
CA PHE A 223 -8.62 -15.88 3.20
C PHE A 223 -9.31 -14.76 2.41
N ARG A 224 -10.54 -15.00 1.92
CA ARG A 224 -11.32 -13.98 1.21
C ARG A 224 -11.52 -12.73 2.06
N PHE A 225 -11.91 -12.90 3.32
CA PHE A 225 -12.26 -11.79 4.19
C PHE A 225 -11.05 -10.96 4.64
N GLN A 226 -9.95 -11.60 5.07
CA GLN A 226 -8.81 -10.90 5.69
C GLN A 226 -7.60 -10.73 4.77
N CYS A 227 -7.36 -11.67 3.85
CA CYS A 227 -6.09 -11.77 3.12
C CYS A 227 -6.19 -11.32 1.65
N SER A 228 -7.32 -11.60 0.99
CA SER A 228 -7.48 -11.43 -0.47
C SER A 228 -7.34 -9.98 -0.96
N ILE A 229 -7.49 -9.01 -0.05
CA ILE A 229 -7.32 -7.59 -0.32
C ILE A 229 -5.87 -7.22 -0.70
N CYS A 230 -4.90 -8.01 -0.22
CA CYS A 230 -3.47 -7.77 -0.43
C CYS A 230 -2.79 -8.97 -1.12
N HIS A 231 -3.27 -10.18 -0.89
CA HIS A 231 -2.63 -11.41 -1.31
C HIS A 231 -3.52 -12.20 -2.25
N THR A 232 -2.93 -12.82 -3.27
CA THR A 232 -3.56 -13.94 -3.95
C THR A 232 -3.23 -15.24 -3.20
N MET A 233 -3.89 -16.34 -3.53
CA MET A 233 -3.42 -17.65 -3.07
C MET A 233 -2.17 -18.06 -3.85
N LYS A 234 -2.23 -17.97 -5.19
CA LYS A 234 -1.19 -18.29 -6.17
C LYS A 234 -0.76 -17.06 -6.97
N GLY A 235 0.48 -17.01 -7.43
CA GLY A 235 0.99 -15.97 -8.34
C GLY A 235 1.50 -14.70 -7.65
N ALA A 236 1.14 -13.53 -8.17
CA ALA A 236 1.70 -12.25 -7.72
C ALA A 236 1.31 -11.95 -6.26
N ASN A 237 2.32 -11.80 -5.39
CA ASN A 237 2.13 -11.65 -3.95
C ASN A 237 1.32 -12.81 -3.31
N GLY A 238 1.44 -14.01 -3.88
CA GLY A 238 0.71 -15.21 -3.48
C GLY A 238 1.18 -15.81 -2.16
N LEU A 239 0.23 -16.26 -1.33
CA LEU A 239 0.55 -16.86 -0.02
C LEU A 239 1.44 -18.09 -0.13
N GLU A 240 1.19 -19.00 -1.09
CA GLU A 240 2.02 -20.21 -1.27
C GLU A 240 3.50 -19.90 -1.42
N HIS A 241 3.83 -18.86 -2.19
CA HIS A 241 5.22 -18.46 -2.39
C HIS A 241 5.79 -17.77 -1.15
N LEU A 242 5.02 -16.88 -0.52
CA LEU A 242 5.46 -16.11 0.64
C LEU A 242 5.67 -16.97 1.89
N THR A 243 4.94 -18.09 1.99
CA THR A 243 5.00 -19.00 3.13
C THR A 243 5.66 -20.35 2.82
N GLY A 244 6.14 -20.57 1.59
CA GLY A 244 6.64 -21.89 1.16
C GLY A 244 7.88 -22.42 1.90
N ALA A 245 8.54 -21.58 2.72
CA ALA A 245 9.65 -21.99 3.58
C ALA A 245 9.26 -22.15 5.06
N TRP A 246 7.98 -22.00 5.38
CA TRP A 246 7.48 -22.12 6.76
C TRP A 246 6.97 -23.54 6.98
N ASP A 247 7.36 -24.13 8.10
CA ASP A 247 6.64 -25.29 8.63
C ASP A 247 5.25 -24.87 9.16
N GLU A 248 4.42 -25.85 9.47
CA GLU A 248 3.03 -25.64 9.88
C GLU A 248 2.90 -24.77 11.15
N ASP A 249 3.77 -24.97 12.15
CA ASP A 249 3.79 -24.18 13.38
C ASP A 249 4.28 -22.75 13.14
N MET A 250 5.25 -22.58 12.25
CA MET A 250 5.70 -21.28 11.79
C MET A 250 4.58 -20.55 11.04
N LEU A 251 3.78 -21.26 10.24
CA LEU A 251 2.59 -20.72 9.58
C LEU A 251 1.59 -20.17 10.61
N ARG A 252 1.20 -21.00 11.59
CA ARG A 252 0.27 -20.63 12.67
C ARG A 252 0.77 -19.41 13.44
N LYS A 253 2.01 -19.45 13.92
CA LYS A 253 2.62 -18.39 14.73
C LYS A 253 2.75 -17.07 13.95
N ASN A 254 3.18 -17.13 12.69
CA ASN A 254 3.36 -15.94 11.87
C ASN A 254 2.03 -15.29 11.50
N ILE A 255 0.98 -16.08 11.22
CA ILE A 255 -0.38 -15.57 10.98
C ILE A 255 -0.98 -15.01 12.28
N ALA A 256 -0.74 -15.63 13.43
CA ALA A 256 -1.21 -15.07 14.70
C ALA A 256 -0.57 -13.70 15.02
N LYS A 257 0.62 -13.44 14.47
CA LYS A 257 1.46 -12.27 14.74
C LYS A 257 1.77 -11.42 13.49
N LEU A 258 0.85 -11.34 12.52
CA LEU A 258 1.05 -10.63 11.24
C LEU A 258 1.64 -9.23 11.42
N GLN A 259 1.10 -8.46 12.36
CA GLN A 259 1.51 -7.09 12.64
C GLN A 259 2.93 -6.98 13.22
N GLN A 260 3.44 -8.05 13.83
CA GLN A 260 4.82 -8.12 14.32
C GLN A 260 5.77 -8.66 13.25
N LEU A 261 5.29 -9.57 12.40
CA LEU A 261 6.02 -10.10 11.26
C LEU A 261 6.30 -8.98 10.23
N LYS A 262 5.27 -8.24 9.85
CA LYS A 262 5.32 -7.08 8.97
C LYS A 262 4.41 -5.99 9.52
N THR A 263 4.98 -4.89 10.00
CA THR A 263 4.23 -3.81 10.66
C THR A 263 3.27 -3.05 9.75
N PHE A 264 3.31 -3.29 8.43
CA PHE A 264 2.30 -2.80 7.48
C PHE A 264 1.09 -3.74 7.31
N MET A 265 1.08 -4.92 7.94
CA MET A 265 -0.06 -5.82 7.99
C MET A 265 -0.95 -5.52 9.21
N PRO A 266 -2.28 -5.61 9.06
CA PRO A 266 -3.18 -5.54 10.21
C PRO A 266 -3.06 -6.79 11.09
N PRO A 267 -3.46 -6.71 12.37
CA PRO A 267 -3.56 -7.88 13.23
C PRO A 267 -4.55 -8.91 12.67
N PHE A 268 -4.24 -10.20 12.80
CA PHE A 268 -5.21 -11.24 12.50
C PHE A 268 -6.41 -11.10 13.43
N SER A 269 -7.61 -11.11 12.85
CA SER A 269 -8.84 -10.71 13.52
C SER A 269 -9.87 -11.84 13.55
N GLY A 270 -9.44 -13.09 13.66
CA GLY A 270 -10.31 -14.27 13.75
C GLY A 270 -10.02 -15.14 14.98
N THR A 271 -10.84 -16.15 15.20
CA THR A 271 -10.67 -17.11 16.29
C THR A 271 -9.50 -18.08 16.02
N PRO A 272 -9.01 -18.85 17.03
CA PRO A 272 -8.03 -19.89 16.79
C PRO A 272 -8.46 -20.91 15.72
N THR A 273 -9.74 -21.30 15.71
CA THR A 273 -10.31 -22.21 14.71
C THR A 273 -10.28 -21.61 13.31
N GLU A 274 -10.61 -20.33 13.15
CA GLU A 274 -10.52 -19.64 11.86
C GLU A 274 -9.08 -19.51 11.36
N LEU A 275 -8.13 -19.27 12.28
CA LEU A 275 -6.71 -19.22 11.94
C LEU A 275 -6.21 -20.59 11.48
N GLU A 276 -6.56 -21.65 12.21
CA GLU A 276 -6.18 -23.02 11.84
C GLU A 276 -6.77 -23.41 10.50
N ALA A 277 -8.04 -23.10 10.26
CA ALA A 277 -8.68 -23.31 8.97
C ALA A 277 -7.95 -22.59 7.82
N LEU A 278 -7.49 -21.34 8.04
CA LEU A 278 -6.68 -20.62 7.07
C LEU A 278 -5.32 -21.30 6.82
N VAL A 279 -4.67 -21.79 7.87
CA VAL A 279 -3.40 -22.54 7.78
C VAL A 279 -3.59 -23.78 6.92
N GLN A 280 -4.59 -24.60 7.22
CA GLN A 280 -4.90 -25.82 6.48
C GLN A 280 -5.27 -25.52 5.02
N ARG A 281 -6.01 -24.43 4.76
CA ARG A 281 -6.31 -23.96 3.41
C ARG A 281 -5.07 -23.61 2.59
N ILE A 282 -4.06 -22.99 3.20
CA ILE A 282 -2.79 -22.64 2.53
C ILE A 282 -1.98 -23.90 2.24
N LEU A 283 -1.90 -24.84 3.19
CA LEU A 283 -1.19 -26.11 3.03
C LEU A 283 -1.84 -26.98 1.94
N TRP A 284 -3.15 -27.17 2.00
CA TRP A 284 -3.92 -27.88 0.96
C TRP A 284 -3.67 -27.30 -0.44
N SER A 285 -3.61 -25.98 -0.56
CA SER A 285 -3.27 -25.29 -1.81
C SER A 285 -1.85 -25.63 -2.31
N SER A 286 -0.90 -25.60 -1.38
CA SER A 286 0.53 -25.80 -1.64
C SER A 286 0.87 -27.24 -2.00
N GLU A 287 0.10 -28.20 -1.49
CA GLU A 287 0.21 -29.63 -1.84
C GLU A 287 -0.50 -30.02 -3.15
N GLY A 288 -1.04 -29.04 -3.88
CA GLY A 288 -1.65 -29.28 -5.18
C GLY A 288 -3.15 -29.57 -5.13
N GLU A 289 -3.85 -29.12 -4.10
CA GLU A 289 -5.31 -29.20 -3.96
C GLU A 289 -5.84 -30.65 -4.05
N PRO A 290 -5.35 -31.60 -3.21
CA PRO A 290 -5.81 -32.99 -3.25
C PRO A 290 -7.31 -33.11 -2.91
N ASP A 291 -7.95 -34.16 -3.43
CA ASP A 291 -9.39 -34.43 -3.24
C ASP A 291 -9.78 -34.70 -1.77
N THR A 292 -8.81 -35.09 -0.94
CA THR A 292 -9.00 -35.38 0.48
C THR A 292 -8.02 -34.58 1.32
N TRP A 293 -8.49 -34.08 2.46
CA TRP A 293 -7.67 -33.39 3.46
C TRP A 293 -8.21 -33.71 4.85
N GLU A 294 -7.37 -34.18 5.75
CA GLU A 294 -7.77 -34.50 7.11
C GLU A 294 -7.95 -33.20 7.92
N PRO A 295 -9.12 -32.96 8.55
CA PRO A 295 -9.30 -31.80 9.41
C PRO A 295 -8.41 -31.86 10.65
N THR A 296 -7.79 -30.74 10.99
CA THR A 296 -6.97 -30.61 12.21
C THR A 296 -7.69 -29.76 13.24
N ASP A 297 -8.32 -30.38 14.25
CA ASP A 297 -9.04 -29.68 15.33
C ASP A 297 -8.42 -29.94 16.73
N ASP A 298 -7.11 -30.21 16.78
CA ASP A 298 -6.42 -30.52 18.04
C ASP A 298 -6.56 -29.36 19.05
N PRO A 299 -7.17 -29.60 20.24
CA PRO A 299 -7.31 -28.59 21.27
C PRO A 299 -5.98 -27.97 21.73
N ALA A 300 -4.88 -28.72 21.69
CA ALA A 300 -3.55 -28.22 22.05
C ALA A 300 -3.00 -27.23 21.01
N VAL A 301 -3.28 -27.47 19.73
CA VAL A 301 -2.95 -26.55 18.63
C VAL A 301 -3.76 -25.26 18.78
N LEU A 302 -5.07 -25.36 18.99
CA LEU A 302 -5.94 -24.19 19.17
C LEU A 302 -5.54 -23.35 20.39
N ALA A 303 -5.14 -24.00 21.50
CA ALA A 303 -4.62 -23.30 22.69
C ALA A 303 -3.30 -22.57 22.40
N SER A 304 -2.42 -23.17 21.60
CA SER A 304 -1.15 -22.55 21.18
C SER A 304 -1.38 -21.32 20.28
N ILE A 305 -2.33 -21.43 19.35
CA ILE A 305 -2.76 -20.31 18.51
C ILE A 305 -3.32 -19.17 19.35
N GLN A 306 -4.21 -19.48 20.31
CA GLN A 306 -4.77 -18.48 21.22
C GLN A 306 -3.67 -17.73 21.98
N LYS A 307 -2.71 -18.48 22.54
CA LYS A 307 -1.55 -17.90 23.23
C LYS A 307 -0.79 -16.92 22.33
N TRP A 308 -0.54 -17.27 21.06
CA TRP A 308 0.15 -16.37 20.14
C TRP A 308 -0.68 -15.15 19.77
N LEU A 309 -2.00 -15.27 19.60
CA LEU A 309 -2.90 -14.14 19.37
C LEU A 309 -2.87 -13.16 20.56
N ASP A 310 -2.87 -13.68 21.79
CA ASP A 310 -2.81 -12.88 23.01
C ASP A 310 -1.46 -12.16 23.14
N GLU A 311 -0.36 -12.87 22.90
CA GLU A 311 0.99 -12.28 22.83
C GLU A 311 1.11 -11.21 21.73
N ALA A 312 0.37 -11.37 20.64
CA ALA A 312 0.37 -10.42 19.53
C ALA A 312 -0.33 -9.09 19.90
N GLY A 313 -1.36 -9.19 20.76
CA GLY A 313 -2.30 -8.12 21.04
C GLY A 313 -3.20 -7.77 19.84
N THR A 314 -4.03 -6.75 20.03
CA THR A 314 -4.99 -6.25 19.01
C THR A 314 -4.54 -4.94 18.35
N ALA A 315 -3.47 -4.32 18.85
CA ALA A 315 -2.93 -3.08 18.32
C ALA A 315 -2.15 -3.32 17.01
N PRO A 316 -2.07 -2.32 16.11
CA PRO A 316 -1.18 -2.41 14.96
C PRO A 316 0.29 -2.46 15.39
N GLY A 317 1.12 -3.10 14.58
CA GLY A 317 2.56 -3.10 14.77
C GLY A 317 3.18 -1.74 14.42
N TRP A 318 4.31 -1.43 15.07
CA TRP A 318 5.08 -0.21 14.82
C TRP A 318 6.53 -0.56 14.48
N PRO A 319 7.20 0.20 13.58
CA PRO A 319 8.63 0.02 13.33
C PRO A 319 9.42 0.03 14.64
N LYS A 320 10.37 -0.90 14.79
CA LYS A 320 11.19 -1.02 16.02
C LYS A 320 11.92 0.27 16.39
N SER A 321 12.22 1.12 15.41
CA SER A 321 12.82 2.45 15.61
C SER A 321 11.95 3.40 16.43
N LEU A 322 10.63 3.20 16.45
CA LEU A 322 9.65 3.99 17.22
C LEU A 322 9.17 3.27 18.48
N ALA A 323 9.44 1.97 18.62
CA ALA A 323 9.13 1.20 19.82
C ALA A 323 10.01 1.59 21.02
N LYS A 324 11.17 2.23 20.78
CA LYS A 324 12.10 2.71 21.82
C LYS A 324 11.75 4.10 22.40
N SER A 325 10.67 4.75 21.95
CA SER A 325 10.27 6.08 22.43
C SER A 325 8.99 6.08 23.28
N LYS A 326 8.63 4.95 23.89
CA LYS A 326 7.56 4.86 24.88
C LYS A 326 8.13 4.52 26.24
#